data_AF-A0AAV0IVY3-F1
#
_entry.id   AF-A0AAV0IVY3-F1
#
_cell.length_a   1.000
_cell.length_b   1.000
_cell.length_c   1.000
_cell.angle_alpha   90.00
_cell.angle_beta   90.00
_cell.angle_gamma   90.00
#
_symmetry.space_group_name_H-M   'P 1'
#
loop_
_entity.id
_entity.type
_entity.pdbx_description
1 polymer ?
#
loop_
_entity_poly.entity_id
_entity_poly.type
_entity_poly.pdbx_seq_one_letter_code
_entity_poly.pdbx_strand_id
1 'polypeptide(L)'
;MKMAHGQRRRSQKRSAQNYTILGTPREIPFPGLVSCHSLAYPYLLFLCHSVAYGSKLLIMDLISEEQDGVRAIAVCHMDTANWDAHHVAFQVLGVQSGSSEVCHFLPKTDVVYVPVLNHETG
;
A
#
# COMPACT_ATOMS: atom_id res chain seq x y z
N MET A 1 34.07 -30.11 12.36
CA MET A 1 33.68 -28.98 11.48
C MET A 1 33.04 -27.90 12.33
N LYS A 2 33.64 -26.70 12.42
CA LYS A 2 32.98 -25.49 12.93
C LYS A 2 32.57 -24.66 11.71
N MET A 3 31.33 -24.17 11.68
CA MET A 3 30.92 -23.06 10.83
C MET A 3 30.15 -22.04 11.69
N ALA A 4 30.38 -20.78 11.37
CA ALA A 4 30.31 -19.62 12.24
C ALA A 4 28.97 -18.86 12.17
N HIS A 5 28.75 -18.06 13.21
CA HIS A 5 27.90 -16.87 13.28
C HIS A 5 26.51 -16.93 12.62
N GLY A 6 25.57 -17.55 13.35
CA GLY A 6 24.18 -17.09 13.33
C GLY A 6 24.09 -15.74 14.05
N GLN A 7 24.38 -14.64 13.35
CA GLN A 7 23.99 -13.32 13.80
C GLN A 7 22.47 -13.32 13.89
N ARG A 8 21.94 -13.44 15.12
CA ARG A 8 20.54 -13.15 15.42
C ARG A 8 20.25 -11.82 14.76
N ARG A 9 19.40 -11.79 13.72
CA ARG A 9 18.80 -10.53 13.27
C ARG A 9 18.16 -9.95 14.52
N ARG A 10 18.76 -8.89 15.09
CA ARG A 10 18.08 -8.06 16.07
C ARG A 10 16.73 -7.77 15.45
N SER A 11 15.65 -8.11 16.14
CA SER A 11 14.35 -7.50 15.87
C SER A 11 14.56 -6.02 16.14
N GLN A 12 15.00 -5.30 15.12
CA GLN A 12 15.12 -3.85 15.16
C GLN A 12 13.66 -3.42 15.22
N LYS A 13 13.20 -3.07 16.43
CA LYS A 13 11.89 -2.49 16.65
C LYS A 13 11.86 -1.24 15.77
N ARG A 14 11.27 -1.35 14.57
CA ARG A 14 11.11 -0.20 13.69
C ARG A 14 10.16 0.72 14.44
N SER A 15 10.69 1.84 14.93
CA SER A 15 9.85 2.89 15.47
C SER A 15 8.89 3.31 14.37
N ALA A 16 7.61 3.46 14.71
CA ALA A 16 6.73 4.23 13.84
C ALA A 16 7.34 5.63 13.69
N GLN A 17 7.37 6.14 12.46
CA GLN A 17 7.83 7.49 12.17
C GLN A 17 6.64 8.26 11.60
N ASN A 18 6.48 9.50 12.03
CA ASN A 18 5.46 10.40 11.51
C ASN A 18 5.93 11.02 10.20
N TYR A 19 4.99 11.20 9.28
CA TYR A 19 5.23 11.84 8.00
C TYR A 19 4.14 12.87 7.71
N THR A 20 4.51 13.94 7.02
CA THR A 20 3.60 14.95 6.49
C THR A 20 3.50 14.79 4.98
N ILE A 21 2.27 14.80 4.46
CA ILE A 21 2.01 14.81 3.02
C ILE A 21 2.35 16.20 2.48
N LEU A 22 3.20 16.26 1.45
CA LEU A 22 3.56 17.49 0.77
C LEU A 22 2.68 17.71 -0.46
N GLY A 23 2.06 18.89 -0.53
CA GLY A 23 1.22 19.29 -1.65
C GLY A 23 -0.01 18.40 -1.85
N THR A 24 -0.55 18.43 -3.06
CA THR A 24 -1.73 17.62 -3.43
C THR A 24 -1.28 16.28 -4.03
N PRO A 25 -1.79 15.14 -3.53
CA PRO A 25 -1.52 13.84 -4.13
C PRO A 25 -1.92 13.79 -5.61
N ARG A 26 -1.07 13.18 -6.44
CA ARG A 26 -1.35 12.94 -7.85
C ARG A 26 -2.12 11.64 -8.03
N GLU A 27 -3.32 11.73 -8.57
CA GLU A 27 -4.11 10.55 -8.95
C GLU A 27 -3.60 9.97 -10.27
N ILE A 28 -3.49 8.63 -10.33
CA ILE A 28 -3.22 7.89 -11.55
C ILE A 28 -4.54 7.26 -11.99
N PRO A 29 -5.11 7.64 -13.15
CA PRO A 29 -6.29 6.97 -13.68
C PRO A 29 -5.93 5.58 -14.15
N PHE A 30 -6.79 4.61 -13.87
CA PHE A 30 -6.62 3.23 -14.31
C PHE A 30 -7.98 2.58 -14.64
N PRO A 31 -8.06 1.74 -15.69
CA PRO A 31 -9.25 0.95 -15.99
C PRO A 31 -9.35 -0.31 -15.11
N GLY A 32 -8.27 -0.66 -14.42
CA GLY A 32 -8.16 -1.75 -13.44
C GLY A 32 -6.73 -1.79 -12.90
N LEU A 33 -6.50 -2.31 -11.70
CA LEU A 33 -5.13 -2.51 -11.19
C LEU A 33 -5.03 -3.80 -10.38
N VAL A 34 -3.82 -4.36 -10.34
CA VAL A 34 -3.46 -5.50 -9.48
C VAL A 34 -2.46 -5.02 -8.43
N SER A 35 -2.81 -5.21 -7.16
CA SER A 35 -1.91 -4.98 -6.03
C SER A 35 -1.28 -6.32 -5.63
N CYS A 36 0.03 -6.33 -5.42
CA CYS A 36 0.82 -7.49 -5.04
C CYS A 36 1.59 -7.20 -3.75
N HIS A 37 1.27 -7.95 -2.70
CA HIS A 37 1.86 -7.79 -1.37
C HIS A 37 2.97 -8.80 -1.14
N SER A 38 4.14 -8.29 -0.76
CA SER A 38 5.30 -9.11 -0.42
C SER A 38 5.06 -9.89 0.87
N LEU A 39 5.33 -11.20 0.85
CA LEU A 39 5.20 -12.05 2.02
C LEU A 39 6.54 -12.26 2.71
N ALA A 40 6.53 -12.31 4.05
CA ALA A 40 7.71 -12.63 4.86
C ALA A 40 8.04 -14.13 4.78
N TYR A 41 8.48 -14.60 3.61
CA TYR A 41 8.83 -15.98 3.32
C TYR A 41 10.31 -16.08 2.87
N PRO A 42 11.01 -17.22 3.03
CA PRO A 42 12.42 -17.37 2.63
C PRO A 42 12.71 -17.14 1.14
N TYR A 43 11.67 -17.15 0.31
CA TYR A 43 11.73 -16.90 -1.13
C TYR A 43 10.88 -15.67 -1.47
N LEU A 44 11.20 -15.00 -2.59
CA LEU A 44 10.40 -13.90 -3.09
C LEU A 44 9.02 -14.41 -3.51
N LEU A 45 8.01 -14.08 -2.72
CA LEU A 45 6.62 -14.47 -2.95
C LEU A 45 5.71 -13.26 -2.77
N PHE A 46 4.77 -13.10 -3.71
CA PHE A 46 3.76 -12.05 -3.68
C PHE A 46 2.37 -12.66 -3.60
N LEU A 47 1.54 -12.16 -2.70
CA LEU A 47 0.10 -12.38 -2.70
C LEU A 47 -0.55 -11.22 -3.47
N CYS A 48 -1.13 -11.52 -4.63
CA CYS A 48 -1.74 -10.51 -5.47
C CYS A 48 -3.27 -10.58 -5.43
N HIS A 49 -3.92 -9.43 -5.59
CA HIS A 49 -5.35 -9.33 -5.81
C HIS A 49 -5.68 -8.15 -6.74
N SER A 50 -6.76 -8.30 -7.49
CA SER A 50 -7.35 -7.18 -8.22
C SER A 50 -7.93 -6.19 -7.23
N VAL A 51 -7.76 -4.90 -7.51
CA VAL A 51 -8.40 -3.84 -6.74
C VAL A 51 -9.70 -3.46 -7.40
N ALA A 52 -10.73 -3.23 -6.57
CA ALA A 52 -12.08 -2.95 -7.02
C ALA A 52 -12.13 -1.68 -7.90
N TYR A 53 -13.01 -1.73 -8.90
CA TYR A 53 -13.34 -0.58 -9.74
C TYR A 53 -13.81 0.60 -8.87
N GLY A 54 -13.44 1.82 -9.26
CA GLY A 54 -13.75 3.03 -8.49
C GLY A 54 -12.79 3.31 -7.32
N SER A 55 -11.79 2.45 -7.08
CA SER A 55 -10.67 2.79 -6.18
C SER A 55 -9.79 3.87 -6.81
N LYS A 56 -9.03 4.59 -5.99
CA LYS A 56 -8.04 5.59 -6.42
C LYS A 56 -6.63 5.13 -6.13
N LEU A 57 -5.72 5.43 -7.05
CA LEU A 57 -4.28 5.21 -6.90
C LEU A 57 -3.60 6.57 -6.83
N LEU A 58 -2.97 6.85 -5.69
CA LEU A 58 -2.38 8.16 -5.40
C LEU A 58 -0.87 8.04 -5.26
N ILE A 59 -0.13 8.93 -5.93
CA ILE A 59 1.29 9.15 -5.68
C ILE A 59 1.43 10.47 -4.93
N MET A 60 2.20 10.45 -3.84
CA MET A 60 2.47 11.64 -3.04
C MET A 60 3.90 11.64 -2.53
N ASP A 61 4.43 12.84 -2.30
CA ASP A 61 5.71 13.01 -1.64
C ASP A 61 5.44 13.27 -0.15
N LEU A 62 6.16 12.55 0.71
CA LEU A 62 6.08 12.60 2.15
C LEU A 62 7.39 13.17 2.70
N ILE A 63 7.33 13.88 3.83
CA ILE A 63 8.52 14.32 4.57
C ILE A 63 8.43 13.86 6.02
N SER A 64 9.50 13.25 6.53
CA SER A 64 9.59 12.89 7.94
C SER A 64 9.89 14.10 8.82
N GLU A 65 9.77 13.94 10.14
CA GLU A 65 10.25 14.94 11.10
C GLU A 65 11.76 15.22 10.95
N GLU A 66 12.55 14.21 10.58
CA GLU A 66 13.99 14.32 10.28
C GLU A 66 14.31 14.92 8.90
N GLN A 67 13.29 15.42 8.17
CA GLN A 67 13.40 16.00 6.82
C GLN A 67 13.83 15.02 5.71
N ASP A 68 13.69 13.71 5.93
CA ASP A 68 13.86 12.70 4.89
C ASP A 68 12.62 12.64 3.99
N GLY A 69 12.84 12.88 2.69
CA GLY A 69 11.80 12.82 1.66
C GLY A 69 11.55 11.39 1.18
N VAL A 70 10.29 10.98 1.10
CA VAL A 70 9.86 9.66 0.61
C VAL A 70 8.74 9.83 -0.40
N ARG A 71 8.89 9.24 -1.58
CA ARG A 71 7.77 9.08 -2.52
C ARG A 71 6.97 7.84 -2.16
N ALA A 72 5.69 8.02 -1.87
CA ALA A 72 4.79 6.96 -1.46
C ALA A 72 3.65 6.76 -2.47
N ILE A 73 3.10 5.55 -2.46
CA ILE A 73 1.91 5.17 -3.20
C ILE A 73 0.84 4.75 -2.19
N ALA A 74 -0.37 5.26 -2.35
CA ALA A 74 -1.54 4.83 -1.60
C ALA A 74 -2.63 4.34 -2.53
N VAL A 75 -3.37 3.33 -2.07
CA VAL A 75 -4.64 2.91 -2.69
C VAL A 75 -5.76 3.30 -1.75
N CYS A 76 -6.79 3.94 -2.30
CA CYS A 76 -8.02 4.29 -1.61
C CYS A 76 -9.18 3.52 -2.21
N HIS A 77 -9.88 2.75 -1.40
CA HIS A 77 -11.10 2.06 -1.76
C HIS A 77 -12.28 2.96 -1.45
N MET A 78 -12.89 3.50 -2.50
CA MET A 78 -13.96 4.49 -2.40
C MET A 78 -15.32 3.85 -2.08
N ASP A 79 -15.48 2.57 -2.39
CA ASP A 79 -16.64 1.76 -2.03
C ASP A 79 -16.16 0.49 -1.31
N THR A 80 -16.61 0.33 -0.08
CA THR A 80 -16.28 -0.79 0.79
C THR A 80 -17.50 -1.62 1.17
N ALA A 81 -18.68 -1.35 0.61
CA ALA A 81 -19.94 -1.99 1.01
C ALA A 81 -19.94 -3.52 0.84
N ASN A 82 -19.18 -4.01 -0.15
CA ASN A 82 -19.05 -5.44 -0.44
C ASN A 82 -17.89 -6.12 0.30
N TRP A 83 -17.17 -5.40 1.16
CA TRP A 83 -16.12 -6.00 1.98
C TRP A 83 -16.73 -6.79 3.13
N ASP A 84 -15.99 -7.79 3.63
CA ASP A 84 -16.36 -8.50 4.85
C ASP A 84 -16.60 -7.49 5.99
N ALA A 85 -17.76 -7.54 6.63
CA ALA A 85 -18.11 -6.63 7.72
C ALA A 85 -17.12 -6.71 8.91
N HIS A 86 -16.35 -7.79 9.04
CA HIS A 86 -15.31 -7.98 10.04
C HIS A 86 -13.90 -7.69 9.52
N HIS A 87 -13.76 -7.13 8.31
CA HIS A 87 -12.47 -6.80 7.72
C HIS A 87 -11.64 -5.94 8.69
N VAL A 88 -10.34 -6.27 8.84
CA VAL A 88 -9.46 -5.65 9.84
C VAL A 88 -9.38 -4.13 9.73
N ALA A 89 -9.51 -3.58 8.52
CA ALA A 89 -9.53 -2.13 8.31
C ALA A 89 -10.66 -1.43 9.09
N PHE A 90 -11.84 -2.04 9.17
CA PHE A 90 -12.99 -1.48 9.89
C PHE A 90 -12.76 -1.46 11.40
N GLN A 91 -12.06 -2.48 11.92
CA GLN A 91 -11.70 -2.54 13.34
C GLN A 91 -10.65 -1.48 13.70
N VAL A 92 -9.63 -1.31 12.85
CA VAL A 92 -8.55 -0.33 13.05
C VAL A 92 -9.07 1.11 12.95
N LEU A 93 -9.97 1.37 11.99
CA LEU A 93 -10.51 2.71 11.74
C LEU A 93 -11.75 3.05 12.58
N GLY A 94 -12.39 2.05 13.20
CA GLY A 94 -13.63 2.25 13.96
C GLY A 94 -14.84 2.61 13.10
N VAL A 95 -14.87 2.12 11.85
CA VAL A 95 -15.93 2.39 10.87
C VAL A 95 -16.65 1.10 10.49
N GLN A 96 -17.77 1.20 9.76
CA GLN A 96 -18.53 0.04 9.28
C GLN A 96 -18.31 -0.16 7.77
N SER A 97 -18.66 -1.35 7.30
CA SER A 97 -18.66 -1.65 5.86
C SER A 97 -19.57 -0.67 5.11
N GLY A 98 -19.05 -0.07 4.02
CA GLY A 98 -19.76 0.89 3.18
C GLY A 98 -19.98 2.27 3.78
N SER A 99 -19.62 2.53 5.04
CA SER A 99 -19.83 3.84 5.66
C SER A 99 -18.73 4.86 5.34
N SER A 100 -17.56 4.39 4.91
CA SER A 100 -16.38 5.22 4.71
C SER A 100 -15.44 4.62 3.67
N GLU A 101 -14.67 5.52 3.05
CA GLU A 101 -13.55 5.18 2.19
C GLU A 101 -12.39 4.63 3.05
N VAL A 102 -11.64 3.67 2.52
CA VAL A 102 -10.48 3.09 3.21
C VAL A 102 -9.24 3.29 2.36
N CYS A 103 -8.29 4.07 2.86
CA CYS A 103 -6.99 4.28 2.23
C CYS A 103 -5.87 3.57 3.00
N HIS A 104 -4.89 3.02 2.26
CA HIS A 104 -3.66 2.55 2.87
C HIS A 104 -2.44 2.81 1.96
N PHE A 105 -1.30 3.05 2.60
CA PHE A 105 -0.02 3.10 1.90
C PHE A 105 0.44 1.69 1.52
N LEU A 106 1.13 1.58 0.40
CA LEU A 106 1.82 0.36 0.01
C LEU A 106 3.22 0.33 0.64
N PRO A 107 3.57 -0.73 1.38
CA PRO A 107 4.95 -1.01 1.74
C PRO A 107 5.89 -0.88 0.53
N LYS A 108 7.12 -0.44 0.76
CA LYS A 108 8.15 -0.30 -0.29
C LYS A 108 8.41 -1.58 -1.08
N THR A 109 8.12 -2.73 -0.48
CA THR A 109 8.32 -4.06 -1.06
C THR A 109 7.13 -4.54 -1.90
N ASP A 110 6.02 -3.82 -1.89
CA ASP A 110 4.81 -4.16 -2.64
C ASP A 110 4.85 -3.56 -4.04
N VAL A 111 4.10 -4.17 -4.95
CA VAL A 111 4.08 -3.81 -6.37
C VAL A 111 2.65 -3.59 -6.82
N VAL A 112 2.43 -2.53 -7.58
CA VAL A 112 1.15 -2.27 -8.25
C VAL A 112 1.35 -2.33 -9.76
N TYR A 113 0.55 -3.15 -10.43
CA TYR A 113 0.51 -3.23 -11.88
C TYR A 113 -0.72 -2.47 -12.39
N VAL A 114 -0.46 -1.47 -13.22
CA VAL A 114 -1.48 -0.66 -13.90
C VAL A 114 -1.35 -0.91 -15.40
N PRO A 115 -2.42 -1.31 -16.10
CA PRO A 115 -2.41 -1.42 -17.54
C PRO A 115 -2.23 -0.04 -18.17
N VAL A 116 -1.37 0.05 -19.17
CA VAL A 116 -1.18 1.28 -19.93
C VAL A 116 -2.46 1.52 -20.73
N LEU A 117 -3.09 2.67 -20.51
CA LEU A 117 -4.12 3.15 -21.41
C LEU A 117 -3.42 3.60 -22.68
N ASN A 118 -3.42 2.75 -23.71
CA ASN A 118 -3.08 3.21 -25.05
C ASN A 118 -4.15 4.23 -25.44
N HIS A 119 -3.74 5.48 -25.60
CA HIS A 119 -4.56 6.46 -26.29
C HIS A 119 -4.73 5.96 -27.73
N GLU A 120 -5.82 5.24 -28.00
CA GLU A 120 -6.38 5.17 -29.35
C GLU A 120 -6.81 6.61 -29.67
N THR A 121 -5.96 7.33 -30.39
CA THR A 121 -6.32 8.56 -31.08
C THR A 121 -7.46 8.24 -32.04
N GLY A 122 -8.68 8.59 -31.65
CA GLY A 122 -9.81 8.79 -32.57
C GLY A 122 -9.74 10.15 -33.22
#